data_AF-A0A8H7LTE2-F1
#
_entry.id   AF-A0A8H7LTE2-F1
#
_cell.length_a   1.000
_cell.length_b   1.000
_cell.length_c   1.000
_cell.angle_alpha   90.00
_cell.angle_beta   90.00
_cell.angle_gamma   90.00
#
_symmetry.space_group_name_H-M   'P 1'
#
loop_
_entity.id
_entity.type
_entity.pdbx_description
1 polymer ?
#
loop_
_entity_poly.entity_id
_entity_poly.type
_entity_poly.pdbx_seq_one_letter_code
_entity_poly.pdbx_strand_id
1 'polypeptide(L)'
;MGYPTSSSTNNSVANAVANVAMKGNKVISYGANFVKAKTIAPVATQITQESAVKAAESVTGATYNLHPIELQYFIKDTRWPNRGHVILAYVVEVENDETHEWYSVHVDSNSGEIASIADFTWRLTSYRVTPFTSQDLTDAGFTVVTDPFDKIASSDGRHHYNTITTTSTSGNNVLVYTGSTSITTSQSNPTNIYDYVYNSNISATQGTNPDAARVNVFYIVNMLHDLTTQHNFQQDNRRLGGLANDRVKVQVQSSLGSVITVLADGRPARIWLGVYSCGDSAYQNDMTAHEYMHGVNGRLTGGGTATCFQAFDAHVLDEGWADSLPNLIQRTNATDRDFVVGKWVYPTLLTLQQHDSLRGAQLWAIIWHEITVALIQKHGFSTNLFDLTLIYGNTIILHLTIDTLISQPCNLTFINARDAIIQADANRYSGANKCILWNAFAKRKLGYGATSAKANSETLPPGR
;
A
#
# COMPACT_ATOMS: atom_id res chain seq x y z
N MET A 1 27.50 -19.70 -25.66
CA MET A 1 27.40 -18.24 -25.83
C MET A 1 28.83 -17.71 -25.75
N GLY A 2 29.34 -17.10 -26.81
CA GLY A 2 30.67 -16.49 -26.82
C GLY A 2 30.51 -14.99 -27.04
N TYR A 3 31.09 -14.18 -26.18
CA TYR A 3 31.12 -12.72 -26.34
C TYR A 3 32.03 -12.38 -27.53
N PRO A 4 31.58 -11.55 -28.49
CA PRO A 4 32.47 -11.07 -29.55
C PRO A 4 33.42 -10.02 -28.99
N THR A 5 34.70 -10.35 -28.90
CA THR A 5 35.77 -9.39 -28.57
C THR A 5 36.26 -8.69 -29.85
N SER A 6 36.17 -7.36 -29.91
CA SER A 6 36.76 -6.60 -31.02
C SER A 6 38.27 -6.49 -30.85
N SER A 7 39.00 -6.85 -31.89
CA SER A 7 40.46 -6.75 -31.97
C SER A 7 40.93 -5.30 -32.07
N SER A 8 41.34 -4.71 -30.94
CA SER A 8 42.53 -3.81 -30.83
C SER A 8 42.72 -3.23 -29.42
N THR A 9 41.78 -3.43 -28.49
CA THR A 9 41.94 -3.17 -27.05
C THR A 9 41.14 -4.24 -26.30
N ASN A 10 41.70 -4.84 -25.24
CA ASN A 10 41.13 -6.02 -24.57
C ASN A 10 39.86 -5.73 -23.73
N ASN A 11 39.21 -4.57 -23.93
CA ASN A 11 38.06 -4.12 -23.14
C ASN A 11 36.77 -4.32 -23.93
N SER A 12 35.81 -5.03 -23.34
CA SER A 12 34.47 -5.23 -23.90
C SER A 12 33.68 -3.91 -23.96
N VAL A 13 32.66 -3.86 -24.83
CA VAL A 13 31.69 -2.76 -24.85
C VAL A 13 30.44 -3.21 -24.09
N ALA A 14 30.25 -2.68 -22.88
CA ALA A 14 29.26 -3.13 -21.89
C ALA A 14 27.82 -3.20 -22.45
N ASN A 15 27.41 -2.16 -23.17
CA ASN A 15 26.04 -1.99 -23.64
C ASN A 15 25.87 -2.24 -25.14
N ALA A 16 26.74 -3.04 -25.77
CA ALA A 16 26.67 -3.40 -27.18
C ALA A 16 26.71 -4.93 -27.37
N VAL A 17 25.54 -5.53 -27.49
CA VAL A 17 25.34 -6.99 -27.51
C VAL A 17 24.62 -7.41 -28.79
N ALA A 18 25.04 -8.54 -29.36
CA ALA A 18 24.28 -9.27 -30.36
C ALA A 18 23.91 -10.65 -29.85
N ASN A 19 22.64 -11.00 -30.02
CA ASN A 19 22.10 -12.31 -29.77
C ASN A 19 21.74 -12.97 -31.09
N VAL A 20 22.15 -14.21 -31.27
CA VAL A 20 21.87 -15.00 -32.48
C VAL A 20 21.32 -16.35 -32.06
N ALA A 21 20.10 -16.66 -32.48
CA ALA A 21 19.51 -17.98 -32.33
C ALA A 21 19.77 -18.82 -33.58
N MET A 22 20.25 -20.05 -33.39
CA MET A 22 20.63 -20.97 -34.45
C MET A 22 19.77 -22.24 -34.40
N LYS A 23 19.40 -22.80 -35.56
CA LYS A 23 18.85 -24.15 -35.70
C LYS A 23 19.69 -24.92 -36.71
N GLY A 24 20.47 -25.89 -36.23
CA GLY A 24 21.51 -26.53 -37.05
C GLY A 24 22.53 -25.50 -37.53
N ASN A 25 22.75 -25.42 -38.84
CA ASN A 25 23.66 -24.46 -39.47
C ASN A 25 22.97 -23.17 -39.97
N LYS A 26 21.72 -22.91 -39.58
CA LYS A 26 20.96 -21.72 -40.01
C LYS A 26 20.67 -20.77 -38.84
N VAL A 27 20.88 -19.48 -39.08
CA VAL A 27 20.39 -18.41 -38.19
C VAL A 27 18.87 -18.36 -38.30
N ILE A 28 18.17 -18.47 -37.18
CA ILE A 28 16.69 -18.42 -37.12
C ILE A 28 16.17 -17.11 -36.53
N SER A 29 16.96 -16.43 -35.69
CA SER A 29 16.71 -15.04 -35.31
C SER A 29 18.01 -14.37 -34.92
N TYR A 30 18.07 -13.05 -35.08
CA TYR A 30 19.16 -12.25 -34.53
C TYR A 30 18.61 -10.91 -34.04
N GLY A 31 19.24 -10.35 -33.02
CA GLY A 31 18.96 -9.02 -32.49
C GLY A 31 20.25 -8.40 -31.98
N ALA A 32 20.49 -7.14 -32.32
CA ALA A 32 21.68 -6.42 -31.89
C ALA A 32 21.37 -4.94 -31.65
N ASN A 33 22.10 -4.31 -30.75
CA ASN A 33 21.96 -2.88 -30.42
C ASN A 33 23.24 -2.08 -30.74
N PHE A 34 23.99 -2.50 -31.76
CA PHE A 34 25.22 -1.83 -32.17
C PHE A 34 24.96 -0.41 -32.69
N VAL A 35 25.81 0.52 -32.25
CA VAL A 35 25.82 1.92 -32.73
C VAL A 35 27.17 2.21 -33.38
N LYS A 36 27.16 2.93 -34.50
CA LYS A 36 28.41 3.42 -35.10
C LYS A 36 29.01 4.51 -34.22
N ALA A 37 30.18 4.24 -33.64
CA ALA A 37 30.90 5.23 -32.83
C ALA A 37 31.32 6.44 -33.68
N LYS A 38 31.06 7.64 -33.17
CA LYS A 38 31.60 8.92 -33.67
C LYS A 38 32.95 9.21 -33.01
N THR A 39 33.07 8.94 -31.71
CA THR A 39 34.32 9.06 -30.95
C THR A 39 34.48 7.89 -30.00
N ILE A 40 35.72 7.51 -29.72
CA ILE A 40 36.07 6.46 -28.77
C ILE A 40 37.13 7.04 -27.83
N ALA A 41 36.87 6.99 -26.52
CA ALA A 41 37.82 7.43 -25.51
C ALA A 41 39.12 6.58 -25.53
N PRO A 42 40.28 7.17 -25.21
CA PRO A 42 41.52 6.41 -25.04
C PRO A 42 41.41 5.45 -23.85
N VAL A 43 42.28 4.43 -23.79
CA VAL A 43 42.32 3.43 -22.70
C VAL A 43 42.88 4.02 -21.39
N ALA A 44 43.43 5.23 -21.42
CA ALA A 44 43.97 5.90 -20.24
C ALA A 44 42.84 6.40 -19.33
N THR A 45 42.95 6.13 -18.03
CA THR A 45 42.05 6.60 -16.98
C THR A 45 42.63 7.85 -16.30
N GLN A 46 41.80 8.84 -15.95
CA GLN A 46 42.24 10.02 -15.18
C GLN A 46 41.85 9.94 -13.69
N ILE A 47 40.88 9.10 -13.34
CA ILE A 47 40.48 8.88 -11.93
C ILE A 47 40.89 7.49 -11.45
N THR A 48 41.02 7.35 -10.14
CA THR A 48 41.32 6.07 -9.48
C THR A 48 40.07 5.19 -9.32
N GLN A 49 40.26 3.89 -9.16
CA GLN A 49 39.17 2.96 -8.79
C GLN A 49 38.51 3.37 -7.46
N GLU A 50 39.28 3.83 -6.48
CA GLU A 50 38.75 4.31 -5.20
C GLU A 50 37.82 5.52 -5.38
N SER A 51 38.19 6.44 -6.28
CA SER A 51 37.33 7.58 -6.63
C SER A 51 36.04 7.12 -7.32
N ALA A 52 36.10 6.10 -8.17
CA ALA A 52 34.93 5.52 -8.82
C ALA A 52 34.01 4.80 -7.82
N VAL A 53 34.58 4.08 -6.85
CA VAL A 53 33.82 3.46 -5.74
C VAL A 53 33.09 4.53 -4.94
N LYS A 54 33.77 5.60 -4.51
CA LYS A 54 33.14 6.71 -3.77
C LYS A 54 32.00 7.35 -4.56
N ALA A 55 32.14 7.48 -5.88
CA ALA A 55 31.07 8.00 -6.74
C ALA A 55 29.86 7.04 -6.80
N ALA A 56 30.11 5.72 -6.89
CA ALA A 56 29.07 4.69 -6.90
C ALA A 56 28.34 4.60 -5.56
N GLU A 57 29.06 4.59 -4.44
CA GLU A 57 28.47 4.60 -3.10
C GLU A 57 27.68 5.89 -2.84
N SER A 58 28.21 7.05 -3.25
CA SER A 58 27.53 8.34 -3.06
C SER A 58 26.23 8.47 -3.83
N VAL A 59 26.10 7.86 -5.02
CA VAL A 59 24.88 7.97 -5.84
C VAL A 59 23.82 6.94 -5.47
N THR A 60 24.23 5.80 -4.93
CA THR A 60 23.33 4.70 -4.57
C THR A 60 22.98 4.64 -3.09
N GLY A 61 23.87 5.11 -2.21
CA GLY A 61 23.79 4.87 -0.76
C GLY A 61 24.17 3.45 -0.34
N ALA A 62 24.55 2.58 -1.29
CA ALA A 62 25.03 1.22 -1.04
C ALA A 62 26.56 1.20 -0.80
N THR A 63 27.07 0.07 -0.31
CA THR A 63 28.50 -0.11 -0.01
C THR A 63 29.15 -0.99 -1.08
N TYR A 64 30.41 -0.71 -1.44
CA TYR A 64 31.16 -1.56 -2.35
C TYR A 64 31.26 -3.01 -1.85
N ASN A 65 30.76 -3.95 -2.65
CA ASN A 65 30.56 -5.35 -2.28
C ASN A 65 31.78 -6.25 -2.56
N LEU A 66 32.94 -5.64 -2.82
CA LEU A 66 34.19 -6.32 -3.17
C LEU A 66 34.18 -7.09 -4.50
N HIS A 67 33.12 -6.97 -5.31
CA HIS A 67 33.11 -7.52 -6.66
C HIS A 67 34.20 -6.85 -7.52
N PRO A 68 34.98 -7.60 -8.32
CA PRO A 68 36.06 -7.02 -9.11
C PRO A 68 35.63 -5.84 -9.98
N ILE A 69 36.33 -4.72 -9.86
CA ILE A 69 36.09 -3.54 -10.71
C ILE A 69 36.64 -3.81 -12.09
N GLU A 70 35.76 -3.82 -13.08
CA GLU A 70 36.13 -3.97 -14.49
C GLU A 70 36.25 -2.61 -15.19
N LEU A 71 36.99 -2.59 -16.30
CA LEU A 71 37.11 -1.43 -17.17
C LEU A 71 36.51 -1.78 -18.53
N GLN A 72 35.38 -1.17 -18.86
CA GLN A 72 34.62 -1.46 -20.08
C GLN A 72 34.35 -0.19 -20.86
N TYR A 73 34.23 -0.34 -22.18
CA TYR A 73 33.71 0.73 -23.02
C TYR A 73 32.20 0.83 -22.86
N PHE A 74 31.68 2.04 -22.73
CA PHE A 74 30.25 2.30 -22.60
C PHE A 74 29.80 3.35 -23.62
N ILE A 75 28.71 3.09 -24.32
CA ILE A 75 28.14 4.04 -25.29
C ILE A 75 27.24 5.03 -24.52
N LYS A 76 27.68 6.28 -24.36
CA LYS A 76 26.94 7.36 -23.67
C LYS A 76 25.82 7.89 -24.57
N ASP A 77 24.61 7.97 -24.02
CA ASP A 77 23.37 8.56 -24.59
C ASP A 77 23.04 8.22 -26.07
N THR A 78 22.01 7.39 -26.26
CA THR A 78 21.52 6.97 -27.58
C THR A 78 20.50 7.94 -28.20
N ARG A 79 20.30 9.15 -27.63
CA ARG A 79 19.38 10.17 -28.19
C ARG A 79 20.10 11.14 -29.14
N TRP A 80 19.39 11.53 -30.19
CA TRP A 80 19.89 12.49 -31.18
C TRP A 80 19.88 13.91 -30.56
N PRO A 81 20.90 14.77 -30.77
CA PRO A 81 22.03 14.65 -31.71
C PRO A 81 23.30 13.97 -31.14
N ASN A 82 23.35 13.69 -29.84
CA ASN A 82 24.56 13.25 -29.11
C ASN A 82 24.90 11.74 -29.22
N ARG A 83 24.29 11.01 -30.17
CA ARG A 83 24.57 9.58 -30.35
C ARG A 83 26.02 9.30 -30.76
N GLY A 84 26.58 8.22 -30.22
CA GLY A 84 27.79 7.57 -30.74
C GLY A 84 29.08 7.97 -30.03
N HIS A 85 29.03 8.58 -28.85
CA HIS A 85 30.20 8.82 -28.02
C HIS A 85 30.46 7.62 -27.11
N VAL A 86 31.61 6.97 -27.27
CA VAL A 86 32.02 5.83 -26.46
C VAL A 86 33.03 6.30 -25.42
N ILE A 87 32.70 6.11 -24.15
CA ILE A 87 33.57 6.41 -23.01
C ILE A 87 34.20 5.12 -22.48
N LEU A 88 35.30 5.25 -21.75
CA LEU A 88 35.84 4.18 -20.94
C LEU A 88 35.32 4.35 -19.51
N ALA A 89 34.68 3.33 -18.94
CA ALA A 89 34.04 3.42 -17.64
C ALA A 89 34.52 2.29 -16.71
N TYR A 90 34.67 2.62 -15.43
CA TYR A 90 34.74 1.62 -14.38
C TYR A 90 33.35 1.04 -14.17
N VAL A 91 33.26 -0.29 -14.07
CA VAL A 91 32.05 -1.00 -13.65
C VAL A 91 32.24 -1.34 -12.17
N VAL A 92 31.49 -0.67 -11.31
CA VAL A 92 31.56 -0.84 -9.85
C VAL A 92 30.25 -1.43 -9.38
N GLU A 93 30.30 -2.57 -8.69
CA GLU A 93 29.13 -3.13 -8.04
C GLU A 93 29.09 -2.74 -6.56
N VAL A 94 27.90 -2.34 -6.11
CA VAL A 94 27.63 -1.91 -4.73
C VAL A 94 26.36 -2.60 -4.25
N GLU A 95 26.35 -3.00 -3.00
CA GLU A 95 25.25 -3.73 -2.35
C GLU A 95 24.87 -3.05 -1.03
N ASN A 96 23.59 -3.10 -0.70
CA ASN A 96 23.07 -2.74 0.61
C ASN A 96 22.42 -3.96 1.24
N ASP A 97 23.09 -4.56 2.23
CA ASP A 97 22.63 -5.77 2.92
C ASP A 97 21.33 -5.55 3.70
N GLU A 98 21.09 -4.35 4.23
CA GLU A 98 19.86 -4.03 4.99
C GLU A 98 18.65 -3.91 4.07
N THR A 99 18.84 -3.31 2.90
CA THR A 99 17.76 -3.10 1.93
C THR A 99 17.70 -4.19 0.88
N HIS A 100 18.65 -5.12 0.78
CA HIS A 100 18.78 -6.11 -0.30
C HIS A 100 18.87 -5.52 -1.71
N GLU A 101 19.45 -4.32 -1.83
CA GLU A 101 19.66 -3.62 -3.09
C GLU A 101 21.03 -3.94 -3.68
N TRP A 102 21.10 -4.20 -5.00
CA TRP A 102 22.34 -4.45 -5.72
C TRP A 102 22.39 -3.60 -6.99
N TYR A 103 23.43 -2.79 -7.13
CA TYR A 103 23.63 -1.92 -8.28
C TYR A 103 24.94 -2.24 -9.01
N SER A 104 24.94 -2.12 -10.33
CA SER A 104 26.15 -2.01 -11.16
C SER A 104 26.23 -0.62 -11.79
N VAL A 105 27.21 0.16 -11.34
CA VAL A 105 27.39 1.56 -11.67
C VAL A 105 28.53 1.70 -12.68
N HIS A 106 28.24 2.31 -13.83
CA HIS A 106 29.24 2.68 -14.82
C HIS A 106 29.72 4.11 -14.55
N VAL A 107 30.96 4.27 -14.10
CA VAL A 107 31.57 5.56 -13.78
C VAL A 107 32.58 5.93 -14.85
N ASP A 108 32.43 7.09 -15.50
CA ASP A 108 33.37 7.57 -16.51
C ASP A 108 34.79 7.67 -15.91
N SER A 109 35.73 6.92 -16.48
CA SER A 109 37.09 6.79 -15.95
C SER A 109 37.95 8.05 -16.09
N ASN A 110 37.44 9.08 -16.78
CA ASN A 110 38.10 10.37 -16.92
C ASN A 110 37.50 11.45 -16.03
N SER A 111 36.17 11.53 -15.94
CA SER A 111 35.48 12.62 -15.22
C SER A 111 34.95 12.22 -13.84
N GLY A 112 34.72 10.93 -13.59
CA GLY A 112 33.99 10.47 -12.41
C GLY A 112 32.47 10.64 -12.52
N GLU A 113 31.95 11.11 -13.66
CA GLU A 113 30.51 11.21 -13.89
C GLU A 113 29.87 9.81 -13.99
N ILE A 114 28.66 9.69 -13.45
CA ILE A 114 27.87 8.46 -13.57
C ILE A 114 27.30 8.38 -14.99
N ALA A 115 27.72 7.38 -15.74
CA ALA A 115 27.27 7.14 -17.11
C ALA A 115 25.98 6.30 -17.17
N SER A 116 25.85 5.33 -16.25
CA SER A 116 24.67 4.47 -16.12
C SER A 116 24.67 3.78 -14.76
N ILE A 117 23.48 3.47 -14.26
CA ILE A 117 23.27 2.60 -13.11
C ILE A 117 22.33 1.48 -13.59
N ALA A 118 22.77 0.23 -13.46
CA ALA A 118 21.92 -0.94 -13.58
C ALA A 118 21.54 -1.40 -12.18
N ASP A 119 20.25 -1.32 -11.87
CA ASP A 119 19.68 -1.86 -10.64
C ASP A 119 19.30 -3.32 -10.89
N PHE A 120 19.96 -4.25 -10.19
CA PHE A 120 19.69 -5.68 -10.28
C PHE A 120 18.65 -6.15 -9.28
N THR A 121 18.26 -5.28 -8.35
CA THR A 121 17.19 -5.53 -7.43
C THR A 121 15.89 -4.99 -8.03
N TRP A 122 14.88 -5.84 -8.16
CA TRP A 122 13.58 -5.38 -8.64
C TRP A 122 12.95 -4.43 -7.61
N ARG A 123 13.02 -3.11 -7.87
CA ARG A 123 12.14 -2.07 -7.33
C ARG A 123 11.84 -2.15 -5.83
N LEU A 124 12.86 -2.21 -4.98
CA LEU A 124 12.65 -2.10 -3.53
C LEU A 124 12.25 -0.66 -3.20
N THR A 125 10.95 -0.41 -3.20
CA THR A 125 10.39 0.84 -2.67
C THR A 125 10.36 0.69 -1.16
N SER A 126 10.99 1.63 -0.45
CA SER A 126 11.01 1.63 1.00
C SER A 126 10.36 2.88 1.58
N TYR A 127 9.68 2.71 2.70
CA TYR A 127 9.01 3.80 3.41
C TYR A 127 9.37 3.74 4.88
N ARG A 128 9.81 4.87 5.46
CA ARG A 128 9.87 5.02 6.92
C ARG A 128 8.46 5.36 7.41
N VAL A 129 7.77 4.38 7.99
CA VAL A 129 6.36 4.45 8.38
C VAL A 129 6.07 3.72 9.68
N THR A 130 4.92 4.00 10.27
CA THR A 130 4.36 3.17 11.34
C THR A 130 3.86 1.86 10.71
N PRO A 131 4.18 0.67 11.27
CA PRO A 131 3.71 -0.60 10.73
C PRO A 131 2.20 -0.64 10.46
N PHE A 132 1.78 -1.39 9.44
CA PHE A 132 0.37 -1.45 9.04
C PHE A 132 -0.54 -1.98 10.16
N THR A 133 -0.02 -2.89 10.99
CA THR A 133 -0.70 -3.50 12.13
C THR A 133 -0.63 -2.65 13.41
N SER A 134 0.03 -1.50 13.40
CA SER A 134 0.10 -0.57 14.54
C SER A 134 -1.01 0.48 14.44
N GLN A 135 -1.58 0.87 15.57
CA GLN A 135 -2.57 1.95 15.65
C GLN A 135 -1.92 3.31 15.45
N ASP A 136 -0.76 3.52 16.08
CA ASP A 136 -0.06 4.79 16.03
C ASP A 136 1.43 4.64 16.39
N LEU A 137 2.12 5.78 16.47
CA LEU A 137 3.56 5.84 16.76
C LEU A 137 3.95 5.27 18.12
N THR A 138 3.03 5.18 19.08
CA THR A 138 3.35 4.71 20.43
C THR A 138 3.47 3.18 20.49
N ASP A 139 2.98 2.45 19.48
CA ASP A 139 3.03 0.99 19.45
C ASP A 139 4.43 0.47 19.07
N ALA A 140 4.94 0.92 17.92
CA ALA A 140 6.20 0.44 17.35
C ALA A 140 7.12 1.56 16.82
N GLY A 141 6.67 2.82 16.88
CA GLY A 141 7.37 3.93 16.25
C GLY A 141 7.45 3.81 14.73
N PHE A 142 8.45 4.49 14.14
CA PHE A 142 8.74 4.42 12.71
C PHE A 142 9.71 3.28 12.40
N THR A 143 9.32 2.44 11.44
CA THR A 143 10.15 1.37 10.87
C THR A 143 10.33 1.60 9.37
N VAL A 144 11.46 1.18 8.82
CA VAL A 144 11.63 1.13 7.36
C VAL A 144 11.02 -0.18 6.87
N VAL A 145 10.02 -0.07 5.99
CA VAL A 145 9.37 -1.22 5.36
C VAL A 145 9.73 -1.23 3.88
N THR A 146 10.17 -2.37 3.36
CA THR A 146 10.68 -2.55 1.98
C THR A 146 9.79 -3.54 1.22
N ASP A 147 9.44 -3.19 -0.03
CA ASP A 147 8.54 -3.93 -0.95
C ASP A 147 7.21 -4.44 -0.34
N PRO A 148 6.39 -3.57 0.27
CA PRO A 148 5.16 -3.98 0.95
C PRO A 148 3.94 -4.24 0.05
N PHE A 149 4.06 -4.20 -1.28
CA PHE A 149 2.89 -4.20 -2.16
C PHE A 149 2.50 -5.58 -2.67
N ASP A 150 1.19 -5.84 -2.70
CA ASP A 150 0.66 -7.06 -3.31
C ASP A 150 0.76 -6.93 -4.84
N LYS A 151 1.46 -7.89 -5.47
CA LYS A 151 1.76 -7.85 -6.92
C LYS A 151 0.54 -8.13 -7.80
N ILE A 152 -0.56 -8.61 -7.24
CA ILE A 152 -1.84 -8.81 -7.93
C ILE A 152 -2.67 -7.52 -7.80
N ALA A 153 -2.84 -7.04 -6.58
CA ALA A 153 -3.61 -5.84 -6.28
C ALA A 153 -2.99 -4.57 -6.88
N SER A 154 -1.67 -4.42 -6.74
CA SER A 154 -0.88 -3.27 -7.18
C SER A 154 0.18 -3.69 -8.21
N SER A 155 -0.26 -4.33 -9.31
CA SER A 155 0.62 -4.96 -10.31
C SER A 155 1.66 -4.03 -10.94
N ASP A 156 1.35 -2.73 -11.05
CA ASP A 156 2.26 -1.74 -11.62
C ASP A 156 3.11 -1.02 -10.55
N GLY A 157 2.95 -1.42 -9.28
CA GLY A 157 3.50 -0.77 -8.11
C GLY A 157 2.64 0.39 -7.60
N ARG A 158 3.03 0.94 -6.45
CA ARG A 158 2.27 2.02 -5.76
C ARG A 158 2.48 3.39 -6.38
N HIS A 159 3.58 3.62 -7.10
CA HIS A 159 3.96 4.91 -7.71
C HIS A 159 3.75 4.95 -9.23
N HIS A 160 2.76 4.21 -9.72
CA HIS A 160 2.44 4.16 -11.14
C HIS A 160 0.94 4.28 -11.34
N TYR A 161 0.51 4.91 -12.43
CA TYR A 161 -0.86 4.84 -12.92
C TYR A 161 -0.92 5.18 -14.42
N ASN A 162 -1.80 4.52 -15.17
CA ASN A 162 -1.86 4.61 -16.63
C ASN A 162 -0.48 4.35 -17.28
N THR A 163 0.19 5.39 -17.77
CA THR A 163 1.55 5.36 -18.33
C THR A 163 2.52 6.26 -17.56
N ILE A 164 2.10 6.75 -16.39
CA ILE A 164 2.80 7.75 -15.59
C ILE A 164 3.43 7.04 -14.40
N THR A 165 4.75 7.11 -14.33
CA THR A 165 5.48 6.78 -13.10
C THR A 165 5.70 8.07 -12.32
N THR A 166 5.45 8.03 -11.03
CA THR A 166 5.69 9.14 -10.12
C THR A 166 6.88 8.83 -9.23
N THR A 167 7.44 9.88 -8.65
CA THR A 167 8.47 9.78 -7.60
C THR A 167 7.97 10.47 -6.34
N SER A 168 6.65 10.54 -6.14
CA SER A 168 6.01 11.22 -5.01
C SER A 168 4.83 10.42 -4.46
N THR A 169 4.20 10.88 -3.38
CA THR A 169 2.99 10.30 -2.75
C THR A 169 1.73 10.39 -3.63
N SER A 170 1.83 9.91 -4.87
CA SER A 170 0.82 9.92 -5.93
C SER A 170 0.91 8.61 -6.70
N GLY A 171 -0.16 7.83 -6.69
CA GLY A 171 -0.19 6.49 -7.27
C GLY A 171 -1.51 6.15 -7.93
N ASN A 172 -1.66 4.88 -8.32
CA ASN A 172 -2.92 4.37 -8.85
C ASN A 172 -4.03 4.40 -7.79
N ASN A 173 -3.71 4.02 -6.56
CA ASN A 173 -4.70 3.76 -5.52
C ASN A 173 -5.02 5.04 -4.72
N VAL A 174 -4.02 5.91 -4.56
CA VAL A 174 -4.12 7.09 -3.69
C VAL A 174 -3.25 8.26 -4.15
N LEU A 175 -3.74 9.47 -3.93
CA LEU A 175 -2.98 10.72 -3.95
C LEU A 175 -3.00 11.35 -2.55
N VAL A 176 -1.84 11.52 -1.93
CA VAL A 176 -1.72 12.15 -0.60
C VAL A 176 -1.02 13.50 -0.71
N TYR A 177 -1.64 14.54 -0.18
CA TYR A 177 -1.20 15.93 -0.31
C TYR A 177 -1.50 16.76 0.95
N THR A 178 -1.03 18.01 0.99
CA THR A 178 -1.47 19.00 1.99
C THR A 178 -1.90 20.30 1.31
N GLY A 179 -3.01 20.90 1.74
CA GLY A 179 -3.58 22.10 1.11
C GLY A 179 -3.99 21.87 -0.36
N SER A 180 -3.06 22.03 -1.30
CA SER A 180 -3.27 21.79 -2.74
C SER A 180 -2.84 20.40 -3.16
N THR A 181 -3.53 19.79 -4.13
CA THR A 181 -3.21 18.48 -4.72
C THR A 181 -1.84 18.43 -5.42
N SER A 182 -1.20 19.59 -5.65
CA SER A 182 0.16 19.67 -6.19
C SER A 182 1.24 19.52 -5.12
N ILE A 183 0.91 19.67 -3.83
CA ILE A 183 1.85 19.62 -2.72
C ILE A 183 1.90 18.19 -2.19
N THR A 184 2.78 17.39 -2.79
CA THR A 184 3.03 15.97 -2.46
C THR A 184 4.45 15.81 -1.92
N THR A 185 4.75 14.67 -1.28
CA THR A 185 6.10 14.35 -0.83
C THR A 185 6.82 13.55 -1.89
N SER A 186 7.99 14.03 -2.33
CA SER A 186 8.85 13.29 -3.27
C SER A 186 9.66 12.22 -2.55
N GLN A 187 10.29 11.31 -3.27
CA GLN A 187 11.29 10.40 -2.75
C GLN A 187 12.46 11.19 -2.14
N SER A 188 13.01 10.72 -1.02
CA SER A 188 14.18 11.31 -0.38
C SER A 188 15.49 10.87 -1.06
N ASN A 189 15.47 9.77 -1.82
CA ASN A 189 16.56 9.30 -2.68
C ASN A 189 16.03 8.97 -4.09
N PRO A 190 16.82 9.19 -5.17
CA PRO A 190 16.54 8.72 -6.53
C PRO A 190 16.03 7.27 -6.71
N THR A 191 16.23 6.37 -5.74
CA THR A 191 15.88 4.94 -5.79
C THR A 191 14.51 4.57 -5.20
N ASN A 192 13.51 5.48 -5.18
CA ASN A 192 12.19 5.26 -4.55
C ASN A 192 12.25 4.98 -3.03
N ILE A 193 13.19 5.61 -2.33
CA ILE A 193 13.25 5.60 -0.87
C ILE A 193 12.48 6.82 -0.36
N TYR A 194 11.57 6.58 0.59
CA TYR A 194 10.78 7.59 1.29
C TYR A 194 11.12 7.56 2.77
N ASP A 195 12.32 8.03 3.10
CA ASP A 195 12.81 8.13 4.46
C ASP A 195 12.64 9.56 4.99
N TYR A 196 11.52 9.79 5.67
CA TYR A 196 11.22 11.04 6.36
C TYR A 196 11.01 10.79 7.85
N VAL A 197 11.85 11.41 8.67
CA VAL A 197 11.82 11.22 10.12
C VAL A 197 10.85 12.21 10.77
N TYR A 198 9.92 11.69 11.57
CA TYR A 198 9.08 12.50 12.44
C TYR A 198 9.89 13.04 13.64
N ASN A 199 9.75 14.32 13.92
CA ASN A 199 10.36 15.00 15.05
C ASN A 199 9.28 15.51 16.01
N SER A 200 9.19 14.87 17.18
CA SER A 200 8.24 15.21 18.24
C SER A 200 8.53 16.54 18.95
N ASN A 201 9.71 17.14 18.74
CA ASN A 201 10.10 18.40 19.38
C ASN A 201 9.63 19.65 18.62
N ILE A 202 9.00 19.48 17.45
CA ILE A 202 8.48 20.56 16.61
C ILE A 202 7.01 20.32 16.28
N SER A 203 6.30 21.36 15.82
CA SER A 203 4.90 21.25 15.40
C SER A 203 4.71 20.19 14.32
N ALA A 204 3.54 19.54 14.28
CA ALA A 204 3.14 18.63 13.21
C ALA A 204 3.30 19.25 11.80
N THR A 205 3.07 20.56 11.68
CA THR A 205 3.12 21.28 10.39
C THR A 205 4.50 21.85 10.04
N GLN A 206 5.55 21.53 10.80
CA GLN A 206 6.90 22.11 10.63
C GLN A 206 7.96 21.04 10.32
N GLY A 207 9.08 21.49 9.74
CA GLY A 207 10.21 20.62 9.43
C GLY A 207 9.82 19.48 8.49
N THR A 208 10.26 18.26 8.81
CA THR A 208 9.99 17.03 8.06
C THR A 208 8.65 16.38 8.40
N ASN A 209 7.94 16.85 9.44
CA ASN A 209 6.69 16.24 9.90
C ASN A 209 5.58 16.22 8.83
N PRO A 210 5.38 17.25 7.99
CA PRO A 210 4.40 17.16 6.90
C PRO A 210 4.72 16.06 5.88
N ASP A 211 6.01 15.80 5.61
CA ASP A 211 6.43 14.78 4.66
C ASP A 211 6.28 13.37 5.23
N ALA A 212 6.71 13.16 6.48
CA ALA A 212 6.50 11.90 7.19
C ALA A 212 5.00 11.55 7.30
N ALA A 213 4.13 12.54 7.55
CA ALA A 213 2.68 12.36 7.58
C ALA A 213 2.13 11.88 6.22
N ARG A 214 2.53 12.52 5.11
CA ARG A 214 2.08 12.12 3.77
C ARG A 214 2.58 10.74 3.38
N VAL A 215 3.83 10.40 3.73
CA VAL A 215 4.42 9.09 3.45
C VAL A 215 3.73 7.98 4.25
N ASN A 216 3.45 8.20 5.54
CA ASN A 216 2.72 7.24 6.37
C ASN A 216 1.33 6.95 5.81
N VAL A 217 0.54 8.00 5.53
CA VAL A 217 -0.81 7.83 4.98
C VAL A 217 -0.78 7.20 3.59
N PHE A 218 0.18 7.55 2.74
CA PHE A 218 0.33 6.94 1.42
C PHE A 218 0.59 5.43 1.53
N TYR A 219 1.45 5.02 2.45
CA TYR A 219 1.68 3.62 2.75
C TYR A 219 0.41 2.91 3.25
N ILE A 220 -0.25 3.45 4.28
CA ILE A 220 -1.43 2.83 4.89
C ILE A 220 -2.57 2.67 3.90
N VAL A 221 -2.90 3.70 3.11
CA VAL A 221 -4.00 3.60 2.14
C VAL A 221 -3.70 2.61 1.03
N ASN A 222 -2.44 2.47 0.61
CA ASN A 222 -2.08 1.42 -0.34
C ASN A 222 -2.19 0.00 0.27
N MET A 223 -1.81 -0.19 1.54
CA MET A 223 -2.01 -1.48 2.22
C MET A 223 -3.50 -1.82 2.35
N LEU A 224 -4.34 -0.83 2.69
CA LEU A 224 -5.80 -1.00 2.76
C LEU A 224 -6.39 -1.30 1.38
N HIS A 225 -5.90 -0.65 0.34
CA HIS A 225 -6.29 -0.95 -1.03
C HIS A 225 -5.98 -2.41 -1.37
N ASP A 226 -4.74 -2.85 -1.13
CA ASP A 226 -4.30 -4.22 -1.41
C ASP A 226 -5.16 -5.24 -0.64
N LEU A 227 -5.50 -4.96 0.62
CA LEU A 227 -6.27 -5.84 1.50
C LEU A 227 -7.75 -6.01 1.08
N THR A 228 -8.32 -5.04 0.36
CA THR A 228 -9.75 -4.99 0.05
C THR A 228 -10.08 -5.30 -1.43
N THR A 229 -9.15 -5.88 -2.19
CA THR A 229 -9.18 -5.83 -3.67
C THR A 229 -10.23 -6.66 -4.43
N GLN A 230 -10.94 -5.97 -5.35
CA GLN A 230 -11.20 -6.20 -6.79
C GLN A 230 -12.25 -5.19 -7.34
N HIS A 231 -12.79 -4.30 -6.49
CA HIS A 231 -13.81 -3.28 -6.83
C HIS A 231 -13.51 -1.90 -6.19
N ASN A 232 -12.33 -1.32 -6.43
CA ASN A 232 -11.75 -0.27 -5.59
C ASN A 232 -11.35 1.01 -6.38
N PHE A 233 -11.28 2.13 -5.65
CA PHE A 233 -10.74 3.44 -5.97
C PHE A 233 -9.36 3.37 -6.65
N GLN A 234 -9.34 3.52 -7.97
CA GLN A 234 -8.12 3.49 -8.76
C GLN A 234 -8.14 4.56 -9.86
N GLN A 235 -6.98 5.09 -10.17
CA GLN A 235 -6.84 6.02 -11.29
C GLN A 235 -7.00 5.28 -12.63
N ASP A 236 -6.48 4.05 -12.71
CA ASP A 236 -6.59 3.10 -13.81
C ASP A 236 -7.08 1.74 -13.29
N ASN A 237 -8.21 1.28 -13.84
CA ASN A 237 -8.81 -0.02 -13.49
C ASN A 237 -8.24 -1.18 -14.28
N ARG A 238 -7.26 -0.96 -15.17
CA ARG A 238 -6.56 -2.02 -15.93
C ARG A 238 -7.50 -2.92 -16.74
N ARG A 239 -8.66 -2.36 -17.14
CA ARG A 239 -9.77 -3.07 -17.82
C ARG A 239 -10.37 -4.23 -17.01
N LEU A 240 -10.25 -4.20 -15.68
CA LEU A 240 -10.79 -5.21 -14.76
C LEU A 240 -12.25 -4.93 -14.33
N GLY A 241 -12.90 -3.91 -14.89
CA GLY A 241 -14.26 -3.49 -14.55
C GLY A 241 -14.30 -2.21 -13.70
N GLY A 242 -15.51 -1.77 -13.35
CA GLY A 242 -15.74 -0.49 -12.66
C GLY A 242 -15.39 0.75 -13.51
N LEU A 243 -15.59 1.94 -12.94
CA LEU A 243 -15.23 3.22 -13.52
C LEU A 243 -13.91 3.73 -12.91
N ALA A 244 -12.93 4.03 -13.75
CA ALA A 244 -11.62 4.53 -13.32
C ALA A 244 -11.66 6.04 -12.97
N ASN A 245 -10.48 6.63 -12.71
CA ASN A 245 -10.28 8.03 -12.33
C ASN A 245 -10.75 8.40 -10.92
N ASP A 246 -10.71 7.44 -10.01
CA ASP A 246 -11.33 7.57 -8.71
C ASP A 246 -10.47 7.13 -7.54
N ARG A 247 -9.15 7.06 -7.72
CA ARG A 247 -8.18 6.93 -6.64
C ARG A 247 -8.53 7.80 -5.43
N VAL A 248 -8.30 7.29 -4.23
CA VAL A 248 -8.56 8.05 -3.01
C VAL A 248 -7.67 9.30 -2.99
N LYS A 249 -8.24 10.43 -2.57
CA LYS A 249 -7.49 11.67 -2.34
C LYS A 249 -7.44 11.93 -0.85
N VAL A 250 -6.25 12.02 -0.27
CA VAL A 250 -6.09 12.29 1.16
C VAL A 250 -5.37 13.60 1.38
N GLN A 251 -6.01 14.53 2.08
CA GLN A 251 -5.39 15.75 2.56
C GLN A 251 -4.98 15.57 4.01
N VAL A 252 -3.68 15.50 4.27
CA VAL A 252 -3.16 15.52 5.65
C VAL A 252 -3.08 16.96 6.17
N GLN A 253 -3.15 17.09 7.49
CA GLN A 253 -3.06 18.37 8.22
C GLN A 253 -4.16 19.36 7.79
N SER A 254 -5.35 18.83 7.54
CA SER A 254 -6.55 19.59 7.20
C SER A 254 -7.12 20.30 8.43
N SER A 255 -7.73 21.46 8.21
CA SER A 255 -8.52 22.16 9.23
C SER A 255 -9.90 21.54 9.46
N LEU A 256 -10.32 20.57 8.64
CA LEU A 256 -11.63 19.91 8.74
C LEU A 256 -11.68 18.79 9.80
N GLY A 257 -10.55 18.46 10.44
CA GLY A 257 -10.43 17.27 11.26
C GLY A 257 -10.28 16.01 10.41
N SER A 258 -10.75 14.89 10.95
CA SER A 258 -10.77 13.59 10.26
C SER A 258 -12.19 13.29 9.78
N VAL A 259 -12.37 13.29 8.46
CA VAL A 259 -13.66 13.08 7.79
C VAL A 259 -13.44 12.57 6.36
N ILE A 260 -14.45 11.92 5.78
CA ILE A 260 -14.46 11.48 4.39
C ILE A 260 -15.70 11.98 3.62
N THR A 261 -15.52 12.19 2.32
CA THR A 261 -16.60 12.23 1.33
C THR A 261 -16.48 11.04 0.40
N VAL A 262 -17.56 10.26 0.29
CA VAL A 262 -17.67 9.12 -0.62
C VAL A 262 -18.60 9.49 -1.77
N LEU A 263 -18.16 9.20 -2.99
CA LEU A 263 -18.92 9.44 -4.21
C LEU A 263 -19.07 8.13 -4.99
N ALA A 264 -20.08 8.11 -5.86
CA ALA A 264 -20.29 7.02 -6.79
C ALA A 264 -19.03 6.68 -7.58
N ASP A 265 -18.93 5.42 -8.01
CA ASP A 265 -17.83 4.85 -8.80
C ASP A 265 -17.39 5.77 -9.95
N GLY A 266 -16.08 5.84 -10.21
CA GLY A 266 -15.50 6.78 -11.18
C GLY A 266 -15.35 8.22 -10.67
N ARG A 267 -15.66 8.47 -9.39
CA ARG A 267 -15.35 9.74 -8.72
C ARG A 267 -14.55 9.50 -7.43
N PRO A 268 -13.45 10.25 -7.22
CA PRO A 268 -12.60 10.10 -6.04
C PRO A 268 -13.36 10.28 -4.73
N ALA A 269 -13.17 9.35 -3.79
CA ALA A 269 -13.38 9.66 -2.39
C ALA A 269 -12.30 10.64 -1.90
N ARG A 270 -12.67 11.48 -0.93
CA ARG A 270 -11.74 12.45 -0.32
C ARG A 270 -11.72 12.27 1.19
N ILE A 271 -10.55 11.96 1.73
CA ILE A 271 -10.30 11.90 3.16
C ILE A 271 -9.55 13.17 3.56
N TRP A 272 -9.96 13.77 4.65
CA TRP A 272 -9.20 14.81 5.35
C TRP A 272 -8.75 14.23 6.67
N LEU A 273 -7.50 14.50 7.05
CA LEU A 273 -6.93 14.11 8.34
C LEU A 273 -6.41 15.37 9.02
N GLY A 274 -6.76 15.59 10.28
CA GLY A 274 -6.50 16.81 11.01
C GLY A 274 -5.38 16.72 12.03
N VAL A 275 -4.94 17.88 12.51
CA VAL A 275 -4.03 17.99 13.67
C VAL A 275 -4.84 18.26 14.92
N TYR A 276 -4.59 17.49 15.97
CA TYR A 276 -5.22 17.57 17.28
C TYR A 276 -4.21 18.00 18.36
N SER A 277 -4.69 18.31 19.57
CA SER A 277 -3.83 18.76 20.68
C SER A 277 -2.76 17.74 21.07
N CYS A 278 -3.03 16.46 20.88
CA CYS A 278 -2.17 15.36 21.30
C CYS A 278 -1.34 14.76 20.15
N GLY A 279 -1.65 15.10 18.89
CA GLY A 279 -1.00 14.48 17.74
C GLY A 279 -1.64 14.83 16.39
N ASP A 280 -0.98 14.40 15.32
CA ASP A 280 -1.46 14.51 13.94
C ASP A 280 -2.12 13.19 13.52
N SER A 281 -3.40 13.19 13.11
CA SER A 281 -4.11 11.94 12.80
C SER A 281 -3.55 11.21 11.58
N ALA A 282 -2.67 11.83 10.79
CA ALA A 282 -1.89 11.15 9.77
C ALA A 282 -0.98 10.04 10.33
N TYR A 283 -0.67 10.06 11.64
CA TYR A 283 0.08 8.99 12.32
C TYR A 283 -0.81 8.08 13.18
N GLN A 284 -2.13 8.28 13.15
CA GLN A 284 -3.14 7.46 13.80
C GLN A 284 -3.76 6.56 12.72
N ASN A 285 -3.09 5.45 12.42
CA ASN A 285 -3.39 4.56 11.30
C ASN A 285 -4.83 4.02 11.34
N ASP A 286 -5.38 3.77 12.53
CA ASP A 286 -6.78 3.37 12.72
C ASP A 286 -7.79 4.42 12.28
N MET A 287 -7.50 5.72 12.42
CA MET A 287 -8.37 6.75 11.86
C MET A 287 -8.33 6.74 10.33
N THR A 288 -7.13 6.59 9.74
CA THR A 288 -7.03 6.47 8.27
C THR A 288 -7.80 5.25 7.76
N ALA A 289 -7.71 4.12 8.46
CA ALA A 289 -8.44 2.90 8.12
C ALA A 289 -9.96 3.04 8.33
N HIS A 290 -10.40 3.72 9.40
CA HIS A 290 -11.80 4.04 9.65
C HIS A 290 -12.39 4.87 8.49
N GLU A 291 -11.75 5.98 8.14
CA GLU A 291 -12.21 6.83 7.04
C GLU A 291 -12.21 6.07 5.71
N TYR A 292 -11.18 5.28 5.44
CA TYR A 292 -11.11 4.45 4.23
C TYR A 292 -12.27 3.45 4.15
N MET A 293 -12.68 2.87 5.29
CA MET A 293 -13.72 1.87 5.35
C MET A 293 -15.11 2.43 5.02
N HIS A 294 -15.42 3.69 5.33
CA HIS A 294 -16.60 4.36 4.76
C HIS A 294 -16.59 4.37 3.24
N GLY A 295 -15.42 4.57 2.64
CA GLY A 295 -15.23 4.46 1.20
C GLY A 295 -15.58 3.05 0.69
N VAL A 296 -15.06 2.02 1.34
CA VAL A 296 -15.37 0.61 1.02
C VAL A 296 -16.86 0.32 1.16
N ASN A 297 -17.49 0.77 2.25
CA ASN A 297 -18.92 0.64 2.49
C ASN A 297 -19.73 1.22 1.33
N GLY A 298 -19.46 2.49 0.96
CA GLY A 298 -20.17 3.18 -0.10
C GLY A 298 -19.90 2.63 -1.52
N ARG A 299 -18.77 1.96 -1.73
CA ARG A 299 -18.46 1.28 -3.00
C ARG A 299 -19.10 -0.08 -3.14
N LEU A 300 -19.11 -0.88 -2.09
CA LEU A 300 -19.65 -2.24 -2.16
C LEU A 300 -21.17 -2.27 -1.97
N THR A 301 -21.70 -1.48 -1.02
CA THR A 301 -23.13 -1.49 -0.72
C THR A 301 -23.93 -0.79 -1.80
N GLY A 302 -24.87 -1.53 -2.41
CA GLY A 302 -25.68 -1.01 -3.52
C GLY A 302 -24.88 -0.71 -4.79
N GLY A 303 -23.75 -1.42 -5.00
CA GLY A 303 -23.07 -1.49 -6.29
C GLY A 303 -22.45 -0.16 -6.75
N GLY A 304 -21.70 0.53 -5.89
CA GLY A 304 -20.92 1.70 -6.28
C GLY A 304 -21.72 3.00 -6.40
N THR A 305 -22.97 3.03 -5.94
CA THR A 305 -23.81 4.24 -5.98
C THR A 305 -23.43 5.27 -4.91
N ALA A 306 -22.86 4.81 -3.78
CA ALA A 306 -22.58 5.61 -2.58
C ALA A 306 -23.81 6.29 -1.92
N THR A 307 -25.04 5.88 -2.27
CA THR A 307 -26.28 6.48 -1.74
C THR A 307 -27.03 5.57 -0.76
N CYS A 308 -26.36 4.55 -0.22
CA CYS A 308 -27.01 3.48 0.54
C CYS A 308 -26.90 3.58 2.06
N PHE A 309 -26.26 4.63 2.56
CA PHE A 309 -26.10 4.91 3.99
C PHE A 309 -26.79 6.23 4.40
N GLN A 310 -27.96 6.51 3.82
CA GLN A 310 -28.68 7.77 4.02
C GLN A 310 -29.75 7.67 5.12
N ALA A 311 -30.32 6.47 5.32
CA ALA A 311 -31.22 6.22 6.44
C ALA A 311 -30.45 6.20 7.77
N PHE A 312 -31.13 6.52 8.88
CA PHE A 312 -30.50 6.60 10.21
C PHE A 312 -29.77 5.31 10.59
N ASP A 313 -30.46 4.16 10.60
CA ASP A 313 -29.84 2.86 10.92
C ASP A 313 -28.67 2.53 9.99
N ALA A 314 -28.80 2.91 8.72
CA ALA A 314 -27.74 2.69 7.74
C ALA A 314 -26.51 3.50 8.10
N HIS A 315 -26.65 4.81 8.32
CA HIS A 315 -25.55 5.67 8.73
C HIS A 315 -24.88 5.18 10.03
N VAL A 316 -25.66 4.68 10.98
CA VAL A 316 -25.15 4.06 12.21
C VAL A 316 -24.30 2.81 11.93
N LEU A 317 -24.75 1.96 11.00
CA LEU A 317 -24.00 0.78 10.58
C LEU A 317 -22.75 1.15 9.78
N ASP A 318 -22.77 2.25 9.02
CA ASP A 318 -21.61 2.76 8.28
C ASP A 318 -20.45 3.08 9.24
N GLU A 319 -20.71 3.83 10.30
CA GLU A 319 -19.76 4.11 11.40
C GLU A 319 -19.29 2.82 12.09
N GLY A 320 -20.21 1.91 12.40
CA GLY A 320 -19.85 0.64 13.06
C GLY A 320 -18.97 -0.26 12.18
N TRP A 321 -19.21 -0.28 10.87
CA TRP A 321 -18.33 -0.95 9.90
C TRP A 321 -16.98 -0.24 9.81
N ALA A 322 -16.96 1.09 9.85
CA ALA A 322 -15.73 1.87 9.82
C ALA A 322 -14.80 1.55 11.00
N ASP A 323 -15.35 1.37 12.21
CA ASP A 323 -14.59 0.92 13.39
C ASP A 323 -14.09 -0.54 13.29
N SER A 324 -14.77 -1.37 12.50
CA SER A 324 -14.51 -2.81 12.44
C SER A 324 -13.21 -3.17 11.71
N LEU A 325 -12.83 -2.39 10.69
CA LEU A 325 -11.65 -2.63 9.88
C LEU A 325 -10.35 -2.42 10.67
N PRO A 326 -10.13 -1.27 11.35
CA PRO A 326 -8.94 -1.11 12.19
C PRO A 326 -8.92 -2.09 13.36
N ASN A 327 -10.08 -2.44 13.95
CA ASN A 327 -10.16 -3.48 14.98
C ASN A 327 -9.64 -4.84 14.50
N LEU A 328 -9.76 -5.15 13.20
CA LEU A 328 -9.24 -6.37 12.61
C LEU A 328 -7.74 -6.27 12.33
N ILE A 329 -7.33 -5.21 11.64
CA ILE A 329 -5.96 -5.05 11.12
C ILE A 329 -4.94 -4.96 12.24
N GLN A 330 -5.29 -4.31 13.35
CA GLN A 330 -4.33 -3.99 14.42
C GLN A 330 -4.31 -5.02 15.55
N ARG A 331 -5.00 -6.15 15.37
CA ARG A 331 -4.80 -7.32 16.23
C ARG A 331 -3.49 -7.97 15.88
N THR A 332 -2.58 -8.00 16.84
CA THR A 332 -1.23 -8.57 16.63
C THR A 332 -1.13 -10.06 16.96
N ASN A 333 -2.10 -10.61 17.70
CA ASN A 333 -2.13 -12.01 18.10
C ASN A 333 -3.54 -12.50 18.48
N ALA A 334 -3.69 -13.81 18.69
CA ALA A 334 -4.98 -14.45 19.00
C ALA A 334 -5.58 -14.06 20.38
N THR A 335 -4.75 -13.57 21.30
CA THR A 335 -5.15 -13.16 22.65
C THR A 335 -5.47 -11.67 22.76
N ASP A 336 -5.25 -10.90 21.70
CA ASP A 336 -5.57 -9.48 21.64
C ASP A 336 -7.10 -9.29 21.60
N ARG A 337 -7.62 -8.47 22.52
CA ARG A 337 -9.05 -8.41 22.87
C ARG A 337 -9.58 -7.01 23.04
N ASP A 338 -8.77 -6.05 23.44
CA ASP A 338 -9.29 -4.71 23.71
C ASP A 338 -8.82 -3.77 22.60
N PHE A 339 -9.73 -2.93 22.14
CA PHE A 339 -9.45 -2.03 21.03
C PHE A 339 -10.18 -0.71 21.24
N VAL A 340 -9.44 0.37 21.09
CA VAL A 340 -9.95 1.74 21.20
C VAL A 340 -9.46 2.50 19.98
N VAL A 341 -10.40 3.05 19.20
CA VAL A 341 -10.12 3.87 18.04
C VAL A 341 -9.56 5.22 18.48
N GLY A 342 -8.50 5.68 17.83
CA GLY A 342 -7.98 7.05 17.97
C GLY A 342 -7.30 7.33 19.30
N LYS A 343 -6.74 6.31 19.96
CA LYS A 343 -6.27 6.40 21.35
C LYS A 343 -5.24 7.52 21.60
N TRP A 344 -4.39 7.84 20.62
CA TRP A 344 -3.32 8.83 20.82
C TRP A 344 -3.81 10.26 20.56
N VAL A 345 -4.66 10.48 19.54
CA VAL A 345 -5.25 11.81 19.29
C VAL A 345 -6.43 12.15 20.21
N TYR A 346 -7.11 11.14 20.78
CA TYR A 346 -8.19 11.26 21.75
C TYR A 346 -7.91 10.46 23.05
N PRO A 347 -6.94 10.90 23.87
CA PRO A 347 -6.46 10.12 25.03
C PRO A 347 -7.45 10.08 26.20
N THR A 348 -8.31 11.09 26.33
CA THR A 348 -9.51 10.96 27.15
C THR A 348 -10.49 10.11 26.38
N LEU A 349 -10.90 8.95 26.94
CA LEU A 349 -12.13 8.27 26.56
C LEU A 349 -13.23 9.34 26.48
N LEU A 350 -13.49 9.84 25.27
CA LEU A 350 -14.75 10.47 24.99
C LEU A 350 -15.72 9.33 25.24
N THR A 351 -16.37 9.40 26.40
CA THR A 351 -17.63 8.72 26.58
C THR A 351 -18.45 9.11 25.36
N LEU A 352 -18.58 8.19 24.39
CA LEU A 352 -19.46 8.29 23.21
C LEU A 352 -20.95 8.35 23.64
N GLN A 353 -21.22 8.89 24.82
CA GLN A 353 -22.49 8.95 25.50
C GLN A 353 -23.38 10.08 24.99
N GLN A 354 -22.95 10.92 24.05
CA GLN A 354 -23.73 12.12 23.68
C GLN A 354 -24.56 12.02 22.40
N HIS A 355 -24.36 11.00 21.54
CA HIS A 355 -25.15 10.84 20.32
C HIS A 355 -25.66 9.40 20.13
N ASP A 356 -26.96 9.24 19.89
CA ASP A 356 -27.60 7.93 19.69
C ASP A 356 -27.02 7.16 18.49
N SER A 357 -26.54 7.87 17.45
CA SER A 357 -25.87 7.25 16.31
C SER A 357 -24.56 6.55 16.70
N LEU A 358 -23.72 7.21 17.50
CA LEU A 358 -22.45 6.66 17.97
C LEU A 358 -22.66 5.47 18.91
N ARG A 359 -23.73 5.47 19.72
CA ARG A 359 -24.09 4.32 20.56
C ARG A 359 -24.48 3.10 19.73
N GLY A 360 -25.25 3.31 18.66
CA GLY A 360 -25.61 2.24 17.74
C GLY A 360 -24.41 1.71 16.96
N ALA A 361 -23.51 2.59 16.53
CA ALA A 361 -22.27 2.23 15.84
C ALA A 361 -21.37 1.39 16.75
N GLN A 362 -21.21 1.82 18.00
CA GLN A 362 -20.48 1.08 19.02
C GLN A 362 -21.11 -0.30 19.29
N LEU A 363 -22.44 -0.40 19.33
CA LEU A 363 -23.12 -1.70 19.47
C LEU A 363 -22.77 -2.64 18.31
N TRP A 364 -22.80 -2.13 17.07
CA TRP A 364 -22.44 -2.90 15.89
C TRP A 364 -20.97 -3.35 15.91
N ALA A 365 -20.06 -2.42 16.20
CA ALA A 365 -18.64 -2.70 16.32
C ALA A 365 -18.35 -3.75 17.39
N ILE A 366 -19.04 -3.71 18.54
CA ILE A 366 -18.93 -4.72 19.61
C ILE A 366 -19.42 -6.09 19.14
N ILE A 367 -20.53 -6.17 18.40
CA ILE A 367 -21.00 -7.46 17.85
C ILE A 367 -19.94 -8.03 16.92
N TRP A 368 -19.42 -7.21 16.01
CA TRP A 368 -18.41 -7.65 15.06
C TRP A 368 -17.10 -8.05 15.72
N HIS A 369 -16.71 -7.33 16.76
CA HIS A 369 -15.59 -7.67 17.63
C HIS A 369 -15.77 -9.06 18.26
N GLU A 370 -16.95 -9.35 18.81
CA GLU A 370 -17.25 -10.66 19.42
C GLU A 370 -17.21 -11.79 18.39
N ILE A 371 -17.71 -11.55 17.17
CA ILE A 371 -17.63 -12.50 16.06
C ILE A 371 -16.17 -12.75 15.68
N THR A 372 -15.39 -11.69 15.49
CA THR A 372 -13.95 -11.75 15.15
C THR A 372 -13.20 -12.62 16.14
N VAL A 373 -13.39 -12.33 17.43
CA VAL A 373 -12.79 -13.09 18.53
C VAL A 373 -13.19 -14.56 18.52
N ALA A 374 -14.48 -14.87 18.33
CA ALA A 374 -14.97 -16.25 18.34
C ALA A 374 -14.48 -17.04 17.11
N LEU A 375 -14.38 -16.39 15.94
CA LEU A 375 -13.80 -17.00 14.75
C LEU A 375 -12.31 -17.30 14.95
N ILE A 376 -11.54 -16.36 15.53
CA ILE A 376 -10.12 -16.58 15.85
C ILE A 376 -9.96 -17.75 16.84
N GLN A 377 -10.82 -17.86 17.85
CA GLN A 377 -10.80 -18.99 18.78
C GLN A 377 -11.07 -20.33 18.10
N LYS A 378 -11.98 -20.37 17.11
CA LYS A 378 -12.34 -21.60 16.41
C LYS A 378 -11.33 -22.00 15.34
N HIS A 379 -10.83 -21.04 14.58
CA HIS A 379 -10.08 -21.26 13.34
C HIS A 379 -8.61 -20.85 13.42
N GLY A 380 -8.17 -20.33 14.57
CA GLY A 380 -6.82 -19.79 14.74
C GLY A 380 -6.65 -18.37 14.17
N PHE A 381 -5.43 -17.87 14.29
CA PHE A 381 -5.03 -16.54 13.88
C PHE A 381 -3.88 -16.63 12.86
N SER A 382 -3.99 -15.88 11.76
CA SER A 382 -2.89 -15.68 10.81
C SER A 382 -2.18 -14.37 11.09
N THR A 383 -0.85 -14.38 11.11
CA THR A 383 -0.05 -13.13 11.08
C THR A 383 -0.01 -12.49 9.70
N ASN A 384 -0.39 -13.23 8.65
CA ASN A 384 -0.49 -12.73 7.30
C ASN A 384 -1.96 -12.49 6.94
N LEU A 385 -2.41 -11.23 6.99
CA LEU A 385 -3.76 -10.83 6.59
C LEU A 385 -4.02 -10.94 5.08
N PHE A 386 -2.96 -11.04 4.28
CA PHE A 386 -3.03 -11.20 2.81
C PHE A 386 -3.00 -12.67 2.36
N ASP A 387 -3.09 -13.61 3.30
CA ASP A 387 -3.14 -15.03 2.98
C ASP A 387 -4.46 -15.37 2.26
N LEU A 388 -4.36 -15.79 1.00
CA LEU A 388 -5.49 -16.15 0.14
C LEU A 388 -6.13 -17.51 0.47
N THR A 389 -5.65 -18.25 1.47
CA THR A 389 -6.26 -19.51 1.92
C THR A 389 -7.59 -19.29 2.65
N LEU A 390 -7.72 -18.16 3.36
CA LEU A 390 -8.94 -17.70 4.02
C LEU A 390 -9.53 -18.67 5.05
N ILE A 391 -8.67 -19.44 5.70
CA ILE A 391 -9.09 -20.45 6.69
C ILE A 391 -8.96 -20.00 8.14
N TYR A 392 -8.19 -18.94 8.42
CA TYR A 392 -8.00 -18.42 9.77
C TYR A 392 -9.10 -17.44 10.17
N GLY A 393 -9.39 -17.31 11.46
CA GLY A 393 -10.54 -16.51 11.92
C GLY A 393 -10.48 -15.04 11.51
N ASN A 394 -9.29 -14.44 11.52
CA ASN A 394 -9.06 -13.05 11.10
C ASN A 394 -9.07 -12.87 9.56
N THR A 395 -8.75 -13.90 8.77
CA THR A 395 -8.94 -13.85 7.31
C THR A 395 -10.40 -14.15 6.93
N ILE A 396 -11.10 -15.01 7.67
CA ILE A 396 -12.52 -15.32 7.46
C ILE A 396 -13.36 -14.06 7.65
N ILE A 397 -13.14 -13.33 8.74
CA ILE A 397 -13.91 -12.11 9.04
C ILE A 397 -13.70 -11.02 7.98
N LEU A 398 -12.48 -10.85 7.45
CA LEU A 398 -12.21 -9.91 6.35
C LEU A 398 -13.10 -10.21 5.14
N HIS A 399 -13.18 -11.47 4.73
CA HIS A 399 -14.01 -11.88 3.60
C HIS A 399 -15.50 -11.79 3.90
N LEU A 400 -15.93 -12.15 5.11
CA LEU A 400 -17.32 -11.97 5.50
C LEU A 400 -17.72 -10.50 5.45
N THR A 401 -16.85 -9.56 5.84
CA THR A 401 -17.08 -8.13 5.67
C THR A 401 -17.35 -7.81 4.21
N ILE A 402 -16.42 -8.15 3.30
CA ILE A 402 -16.54 -7.82 1.87
C ILE A 402 -17.81 -8.44 1.24
N ASP A 403 -18.05 -9.74 1.46
CA ASP A 403 -19.23 -10.44 0.93
C ASP A 403 -20.55 -9.88 1.47
N THR A 404 -20.55 -9.47 2.74
CA THR A 404 -21.71 -8.82 3.35
C THR A 404 -22.00 -7.49 2.67
N LEU A 405 -20.99 -6.64 2.53
CA LEU A 405 -21.16 -5.32 1.92
C LEU A 405 -21.65 -5.42 0.47
N ILE A 406 -21.19 -6.43 -0.28
CA ILE A 406 -21.66 -6.71 -1.64
C ILE A 406 -23.13 -7.16 -1.68
N SER A 407 -23.58 -7.93 -0.68
CA SER A 407 -24.90 -8.59 -0.70
C SER A 407 -26.00 -7.84 0.05
N GLN A 408 -25.65 -6.95 0.99
CA GLN A 408 -26.63 -6.24 1.81
C GLN A 408 -27.42 -5.19 1.00
N PRO A 409 -28.69 -4.95 1.33
CA PRO A 409 -29.53 -4.00 0.60
C PRO A 409 -29.15 -2.54 0.89
N CYS A 410 -29.63 -1.64 0.04
CA CYS A 410 -29.49 -0.20 0.23
C CYS A 410 -30.33 0.30 1.41
N ASN A 411 -29.84 1.28 2.18
CA ASN A 411 -30.51 1.83 3.37
C ASN A 411 -30.98 0.75 4.34
N LEU A 412 -30.07 -0.18 4.62
CA LEU A 412 -30.26 -1.35 5.46
C LEU A 412 -30.62 -1.01 6.92
N THR A 413 -31.36 -1.92 7.54
CA THR A 413 -31.53 -1.99 8.99
C THR A 413 -30.51 -2.94 9.61
N PHE A 414 -30.35 -2.91 10.94
CA PHE A 414 -29.55 -3.90 11.68
C PHE A 414 -29.93 -5.35 11.36
N ILE A 415 -31.22 -5.60 11.11
CA ILE A 415 -31.73 -6.93 10.76
C ILE A 415 -31.25 -7.34 9.37
N ASN A 416 -31.30 -6.43 8.39
CA ASN A 416 -30.83 -6.72 7.05
C ASN A 416 -29.32 -6.96 7.00
N ALA A 417 -28.55 -6.15 7.74
CA ALA A 417 -27.10 -6.33 7.85
C ALA A 417 -26.74 -7.69 8.48
N ARG A 418 -27.41 -8.05 9.59
CA ARG A 418 -27.26 -9.38 10.22
C ARG A 418 -27.54 -10.52 9.24
N ASP A 419 -28.67 -10.45 8.55
CA ASP A 419 -29.10 -11.53 7.66
C ASP A 419 -28.15 -11.66 6.45
N ALA A 420 -27.64 -10.53 5.94
CA ALA A 420 -26.60 -10.52 4.90
C ALA A 420 -25.30 -11.20 5.37
N ILE A 421 -24.86 -10.97 6.62
CA ILE A 421 -23.69 -11.64 7.20
C ILE A 421 -23.87 -13.15 7.27
N ILE A 422 -25.04 -13.60 7.73
CA ILE A 422 -25.35 -15.03 7.82
C ILE A 422 -25.41 -15.65 6.41
N GLN A 423 -25.95 -14.92 5.44
CA GLN A 423 -26.00 -15.36 4.05
C GLN A 423 -24.60 -15.40 3.41
N ALA A 424 -23.73 -14.44 3.71
CA ALA A 424 -22.34 -14.44 3.27
C ALA A 424 -21.59 -15.69 3.76
N ASP A 425 -21.76 -16.07 5.04
CA ASP A 425 -21.21 -17.31 5.57
C ASP A 425 -21.81 -18.56 4.93
N ALA A 426 -23.11 -18.56 4.66
CA ALA A 426 -23.77 -19.65 3.94
C ALA A 426 -23.22 -19.82 2.53
N ASN A 427 -22.96 -18.72 1.81
CA ASN A 427 -22.48 -18.73 0.44
C ASN A 427 -21.01 -19.16 0.34
N ARG A 428 -20.13 -18.58 1.17
CA ARG A 428 -18.69 -18.80 1.07
C ARG A 428 -18.23 -20.03 1.86
N TYR A 429 -18.74 -20.20 3.07
CA TYR A 429 -18.27 -21.22 4.02
C TYR A 429 -19.31 -22.31 4.26
N SER A 430 -20.32 -22.43 3.40
CA SER A 430 -21.40 -23.42 3.54
C SER A 430 -22.10 -23.37 4.91
N GLY A 431 -22.10 -22.19 5.56
CA GLY A 431 -22.73 -21.99 6.88
C GLY A 431 -21.94 -22.56 8.05
N ALA A 432 -20.66 -22.87 7.87
CA ALA A 432 -19.81 -23.48 8.90
C ALA A 432 -19.68 -22.64 10.18
N ASN A 433 -19.97 -21.34 10.12
CA ASN A 433 -19.86 -20.42 11.26
C ASN A 433 -21.21 -19.95 11.78
N LYS A 434 -22.31 -20.50 11.27
CA LYS A 434 -23.68 -20.14 11.65
C LYS A 434 -23.88 -20.10 13.17
N CYS A 435 -23.37 -21.05 13.95
CA CYS A 435 -23.55 -21.00 15.41
C CYS A 435 -22.80 -19.83 16.09
N ILE A 436 -21.61 -19.47 15.60
CA ILE A 436 -20.81 -18.34 16.12
C ILE A 436 -21.54 -17.02 15.86
N LEU A 437 -21.88 -16.75 14.60
CA LEU A 437 -22.49 -15.49 14.17
C LEU A 437 -23.74 -15.18 15.00
N TRP A 438 -24.56 -16.20 15.11
CA TRP A 438 -25.92 -16.14 15.57
C TRP A 438 -25.93 -16.11 17.11
N ASN A 439 -24.87 -16.61 17.79
CA ASN A 439 -24.64 -16.40 19.22
C ASN A 439 -24.27 -14.94 19.51
N ALA A 440 -23.36 -14.36 18.73
CA ALA A 440 -22.94 -12.97 18.91
C ALA A 440 -24.11 -11.99 18.72
N PHE A 441 -24.88 -12.15 17.65
CA PHE A 441 -26.08 -11.33 17.44
C PHE A 441 -27.11 -11.47 18.55
N ALA A 442 -27.43 -12.71 18.96
CA ALA A 442 -28.39 -12.94 20.03
C ALA A 442 -27.96 -12.35 21.37
N LYS A 443 -26.66 -12.45 21.72
CA LYS A 443 -26.09 -11.84 22.93
C LYS A 443 -26.31 -10.32 23.01
N ARG A 444 -26.45 -9.67 21.85
CA ARG A 444 -26.70 -8.23 21.72
C ARG A 444 -28.11 -7.92 21.22
N LYS A 445 -29.06 -8.81 21.51
CA LYS A 445 -30.50 -8.68 21.23
C LYS A 445 -30.89 -8.64 19.73
N LEU A 446 -30.01 -9.07 18.82
CA LEU A 446 -30.29 -9.23 17.39
C LEU A 446 -30.51 -10.69 16.97
N GLY A 447 -31.01 -11.54 17.88
CA GLY A 447 -31.32 -12.95 17.66
C GLY A 447 -32.46 -13.20 16.67
N TYR A 448 -32.76 -14.47 16.40
CA TYR A 448 -33.66 -14.95 15.36
C TYR A 448 -35.08 -14.35 15.41
N GLY A 449 -35.57 -14.01 16.60
CA GLY A 449 -36.89 -13.41 16.77
C GLY A 449 -36.93 -11.88 16.59
N ALA A 450 -35.80 -11.22 16.35
CA ALA A 450 -35.73 -9.78 16.15
C ALA A 450 -36.19 -9.43 14.73
N THR A 451 -37.12 -8.48 14.61
CA THR A 451 -37.66 -7.98 13.35
C THR A 451 -37.70 -6.45 13.36
N SER A 452 -37.94 -5.81 12.22
CA SER A 452 -38.12 -4.35 12.17
C SER A 452 -39.29 -3.84 13.01
N ALA A 453 -40.30 -4.68 13.28
CA ALA A 453 -41.46 -4.34 14.11
C ALA A 453 -41.34 -4.83 15.57
N LYS A 454 -40.38 -5.71 15.86
CA LYS A 454 -40.21 -6.34 17.17
C LYS A 454 -38.78 -6.14 17.65
N ALA A 455 -38.61 -5.13 18.50
CA ALA A 455 -37.33 -4.82 19.10
C ALA A 455 -36.87 -5.97 20.00
N ASN A 456 -35.58 -6.33 19.85
CA ASN A 456 -34.79 -7.14 20.76
C ASN A 456 -35.19 -8.62 20.92
N SER A 457 -34.30 -9.52 20.50
CA SER A 457 -34.42 -10.97 20.71
C SER A 457 -33.07 -11.60 21.06
N GLU A 458 -33.05 -12.47 22.08
CA GLU A 458 -31.90 -13.34 22.38
C GLU A 458 -32.08 -14.75 21.83
N THR A 459 -33.14 -14.96 21.04
CA THR A 459 -33.54 -16.29 20.58
C THR A 459 -32.55 -16.80 19.53
N LEU A 460 -32.10 -18.04 19.69
CA LEU A 460 -31.32 -18.76 18.69
C LEU A 460 -32.27 -19.52 17.74
N PRO A 461 -31.95 -19.67 16.43
CA PRO A 461 -32.71 -20.53 15.54
C PRO A 461 -32.68 -22.00 16.00
N PRO A 462 -33.71 -22.80 15.67
CA PRO A 462 -33.74 -24.23 15.93
C PRO A 462 -32.60 -24.99 15.23
N GLY A 463 -32.11 -26.07 15.86
CA GLY A 463 -31.12 -26.98 15.25
C GLY A 463 -29.68 -26.47 15.25
N ARG A 464 -29.28 -25.74 16.30
CA ARG A 464 -27.88 -25.39 16.55
C ARG A 464 -27.10 -26.50 17.21
#